data_AF-A0A1B7VR57-F1
#
_entry.id   AF-A0A1B7VR57-F1
#
_cell.length_a   1.000
_cell.length_b   1.000
_cell.length_c   1.000
_cell.angle_alpha   90.00
_cell.angle_beta   90.00
_cell.angle_gamma   90.00
#
_symmetry.space_group_name_H-M   'P 1'
#
loop_
_entity.id
_entity.type
_entity.pdbx_description
1 polymer ?
#
loop_
_entity_poly.entity_id
_entity_poly.type
_entity_poly.pdbx_seq_one_letter_code
_entity_poly.pdbx_strand_id
1 'polypeptide(L)'
;MNLESLPIASLPEMGEIWQKTLNWQPTIWQENQFQQLYQLIVAGNRQFNLTRITEPEDFWEKHLWDSLRGIAPKQLFIPGIEQGKRIIDIGTGAGFPGIPISLIFPSSQVTLLDSTGKKIAFIETILSTLGLNNAKTLLGRAEEVGQQYQHRQYYDVAVIRAVSNVSVCAEYSLPLVRKGGLAVIYRGTWTQAENESLEAAVEQLGGVIELIEEFSTPLSNSIRHCLYLRKVTNTPISFPRGVGIPNQKPI
;
A
#
# COMPACT_ATOMS: atom_id res chain seq x y z
N MET A 1 9.02 -7.93 -37.00
CA MET A 1 7.56 -7.94 -36.83
C MET A 1 7.22 -6.63 -36.12
N ASN A 2 6.71 -5.64 -36.86
CA ASN A 2 6.40 -4.33 -36.31
C ASN A 2 5.30 -4.49 -35.25
N LEU A 3 5.65 -4.26 -34.00
CA LEU A 3 4.71 -4.08 -32.90
C LEU A 3 4.12 -2.68 -33.04
N GLU A 4 3.30 -2.49 -34.06
CA GLU A 4 2.35 -1.37 -34.06
C GLU A 4 1.52 -1.49 -32.79
N SER A 5 1.65 -0.45 -31.97
CA SER A 5 0.99 -0.26 -30.70
C SER A 5 -0.51 -0.46 -30.88
N LEU A 6 -1.03 -1.62 -30.47
CA LEU A 6 -2.44 -1.73 -30.14
C LEU A 6 -2.77 -0.55 -29.22
N PRO A 7 -3.81 0.25 -29.51
CA PRO A 7 -4.16 1.39 -28.68
C PRO A 7 -4.38 0.89 -27.27
N ILE A 8 -3.54 1.34 -26.33
CA ILE A 8 -3.76 1.05 -24.92
C ILE A 8 -5.03 1.78 -24.54
N ALA A 9 -5.97 1.05 -23.95
CA ALA A 9 -7.25 1.62 -23.54
C ALA A 9 -7.07 2.80 -22.56
N SER A 10 -8.09 3.64 -22.47
CA SER A 10 -8.11 4.74 -21.50
C SER A 10 -8.76 4.26 -20.21
N LEU A 11 -8.25 4.73 -19.07
CA LEU A 11 -8.96 4.62 -17.81
C LEU A 11 -10.28 5.38 -17.89
N PRO A 12 -11.33 4.88 -17.21
CA PRO A 12 -12.61 5.58 -17.18
C PRO A 12 -12.51 6.89 -16.37
N GLU A 13 -13.27 7.90 -16.80
CA GLU A 13 -13.51 9.12 -16.02
C GLU A 13 -14.52 8.82 -14.92
N MET A 14 -14.08 8.86 -13.66
CA MET A 14 -14.87 8.42 -12.50
C MET A 14 -14.95 9.49 -11.40
N GLY A 15 -14.91 10.77 -11.78
CA GLY A 15 -14.88 11.91 -10.85
C GLY A 15 -15.96 11.88 -9.77
N GLU A 16 -17.22 11.62 -10.16
CA GLU A 16 -18.34 11.53 -9.21
C GLU A 16 -18.18 10.37 -8.22
N ILE A 17 -17.65 9.23 -8.67
CA ILE A 17 -17.44 8.07 -7.80
C ILE A 17 -16.34 8.36 -6.79
N TRP A 18 -15.22 8.97 -7.22
CA TRP A 18 -14.17 9.42 -6.31
C TRP A 18 -14.73 10.32 -5.21
N GLN A 19 -15.50 11.35 -5.58
CA GLN A 19 -16.10 12.29 -4.63
C GLN A 19 -17.05 11.59 -3.66
N LYS A 20 -17.97 10.78 -4.18
CA LYS A 20 -19.00 10.14 -3.37
C LYS A 20 -18.41 9.14 -2.37
N THR A 21 -17.31 8.48 -2.75
CA THR A 21 -16.77 7.37 -1.97
C THR A 21 -15.56 7.73 -1.11
N LEU A 22 -14.72 8.67 -1.56
CA LEU A 22 -13.51 9.11 -0.86
C LEU A 22 -13.57 10.57 -0.39
N ASN A 23 -14.64 11.31 -0.71
CA ASN A 23 -14.74 12.75 -0.46
C ASN A 23 -13.57 13.56 -1.05
N TRP A 24 -13.03 13.08 -2.18
CA TRP A 24 -11.88 13.63 -2.86
C TRP A 24 -11.97 13.29 -4.34
N GLN A 25 -11.39 14.10 -5.22
CA GLN A 25 -11.24 13.81 -6.65
C GLN A 25 -9.82 14.10 -7.11
N PRO A 26 -9.28 13.32 -8.07
CA PRO A 26 -8.01 13.66 -8.68
C PRO A 26 -8.12 14.97 -9.47
N THR A 27 -7.04 15.74 -9.44
CA THR A 27 -6.86 16.84 -10.39
C THR A 27 -6.63 16.28 -11.80
N ILE A 28 -6.84 17.10 -12.83
CA ILE A 28 -6.54 16.75 -14.23
C ILE A 28 -5.09 16.24 -14.39
N TRP A 29 -4.16 16.81 -13.63
CA TRP A 29 -2.76 16.36 -13.64
C TRP A 29 -2.61 14.95 -13.04
N GLN A 30 -3.29 14.65 -11.93
CA GLN A 30 -3.30 13.31 -11.32
C GLN A 30 -4.01 12.28 -12.19
N GLU A 31 -5.10 12.64 -12.88
CA GLU A 31 -5.76 11.74 -13.83
C GLU A 31 -4.83 11.35 -14.98
N ASN A 32 -4.09 12.32 -15.53
CA ASN A 32 -3.07 12.05 -16.54
C ASN A 32 -1.95 11.15 -16.01
N GLN A 33 -1.49 11.35 -14.76
CA GLN A 33 -0.49 10.47 -14.16
C GLN A 33 -1.03 9.05 -13.92
N PHE A 34 -2.30 8.90 -13.52
CA PHE A 34 -2.94 7.58 -13.41
C PHE A 34 -3.05 6.88 -14.76
N GLN A 35 -3.40 7.61 -15.82
CA GLN A 35 -3.43 7.08 -17.19
C GLN A 35 -2.04 6.60 -17.62
N GLN A 36 -1.00 7.38 -17.37
CA GLN A 36 0.38 6.99 -17.67
C GLN A 36 0.81 5.77 -16.86
N LEU A 37 0.49 5.72 -15.56
CA LEU A 37 0.75 4.56 -14.70
C LEU A 37 0.08 3.30 -15.25
N TYR A 38 -1.19 3.38 -15.65
CA TYR A 38 -1.91 2.28 -16.28
C TYR A 38 -1.19 1.76 -17.53
N GLN A 39 -0.81 2.67 -18.44
CA GLN A 39 -0.09 2.32 -19.67
C GLN A 39 1.25 1.63 -19.37
N LEU A 40 2.01 2.15 -18.40
CA LEU A 40 3.29 1.57 -17.99
C LEU A 40 3.12 0.18 -17.37
N ILE A 41 2.12 -0.01 -16.52
CA ILE A 41 1.84 -1.31 -15.90
C ILE A 41 1.39 -2.32 -16.97
N VAL A 42 0.46 -1.97 -17.85
CA VAL A 42 0.00 -2.88 -18.91
C VAL A 42 1.13 -3.26 -19.86
N ALA A 43 1.98 -2.30 -20.24
CA ALA A 43 3.15 -2.56 -21.07
C ALA A 43 4.17 -3.46 -20.36
N GLY A 44 4.52 -3.15 -19.12
CA GLY A 44 5.47 -3.93 -18.30
C GLY A 44 4.96 -5.31 -17.94
N ASN A 45 3.64 -5.49 -17.79
CA ASN A 45 3.04 -6.75 -17.41
C ASN A 45 3.35 -7.89 -18.39
N ARG A 46 3.49 -7.55 -19.69
CA ARG A 46 3.87 -8.49 -20.76
C ARG A 46 5.23 -9.15 -20.52
N GLN A 47 6.12 -8.49 -19.78
CA GLN A 47 7.48 -8.97 -19.52
C GLN A 47 7.65 -9.52 -18.09
N PHE A 48 6.93 -8.96 -17.11
CA PHE A 48 7.19 -9.21 -15.69
C PHE A 48 6.07 -9.92 -14.93
N ASN A 49 4.91 -10.20 -15.56
CA ASN A 49 3.75 -10.81 -14.89
C ASN A 49 3.38 -10.09 -13.58
N LEU A 50 3.29 -8.76 -13.65
CA LEU A 50 3.06 -7.84 -12.53
C LEU A 50 1.66 -7.98 -11.93
N THR A 51 0.65 -8.18 -12.76
CA THR A 51 -0.77 -8.18 -12.39
C THR A 51 -1.59 -9.00 -13.39
N ARG A 52 -2.68 -9.64 -12.93
CA ARG A 52 -3.68 -10.24 -13.83
C ARG A 52 -4.77 -9.26 -14.26
N ILE A 53 -4.80 -8.08 -13.62
CA ILE A 53 -5.76 -7.01 -13.88
C ILE A 53 -5.16 -6.08 -14.94
N THR A 54 -5.71 -6.15 -16.15
CA THR A 54 -5.32 -5.31 -17.30
C THR A 54 -6.46 -4.52 -17.88
N GLU A 55 -7.72 -4.88 -17.61
CA GLU A 55 -8.88 -4.13 -18.06
C GLU A 55 -8.97 -2.76 -17.34
N PRO A 56 -9.30 -1.66 -18.05
CA PRO A 56 -9.25 -0.31 -17.48
C PRO A 56 -10.11 -0.10 -16.23
N GLU A 57 -11.36 -0.57 -16.25
CA GLU A 57 -12.28 -0.42 -15.11
C GLU A 57 -11.81 -1.21 -13.90
N ASP A 58 -11.35 -2.45 -14.12
CA ASP A 58 -10.79 -3.29 -13.07
C ASP A 58 -9.50 -2.68 -12.51
N PHE A 59 -8.64 -2.11 -13.35
CA PHE A 59 -7.43 -1.44 -12.90
C PHE A 59 -7.76 -0.22 -12.06
N TRP A 60 -8.71 0.60 -12.53
CA TRP A 60 -9.17 1.76 -11.80
C TRP A 60 -9.70 1.37 -10.41
N GLU A 61 -10.59 0.38 -10.32
CA GLU A 61 -11.18 -0.02 -9.05
C GLU A 61 -10.16 -0.73 -8.14
N LYS A 62 -9.50 -1.76 -8.64
CA LYS A 62 -8.72 -2.70 -7.83
C LYS A 62 -7.29 -2.24 -7.59
N HIS A 63 -6.75 -1.31 -8.40
CA HIS A 63 -5.38 -0.81 -8.22
C HIS A 63 -5.31 0.66 -7.84
N LEU A 64 -6.18 1.52 -8.36
CA LEU A 64 -6.17 2.93 -7.98
C LEU A 64 -7.08 3.19 -6.78
N TRP A 65 -8.38 2.96 -6.94
CA TRP A 65 -9.37 3.29 -5.92
C TRP A 65 -9.13 2.51 -4.62
N ASP A 66 -8.95 1.19 -4.72
CA ASP A 66 -8.67 0.34 -3.56
C ASP A 66 -7.40 0.78 -2.82
N SER A 67 -6.35 1.17 -3.55
CA SER A 67 -5.10 1.68 -2.94
C SER A 67 -5.34 2.95 -2.13
N LEU A 68 -6.12 3.88 -2.66
CA LEU A 68 -6.39 5.17 -2.02
C LEU A 68 -7.42 5.08 -0.89
N ARG A 69 -8.32 4.09 -0.92
CA ARG A 69 -9.41 3.93 0.04
C ARG A 69 -8.97 3.81 1.50
N GLY A 70 -7.80 3.22 1.75
CA GLY A 70 -7.21 3.09 3.08
C GLY A 70 -6.55 4.38 3.61
N ILE A 71 -6.38 5.42 2.78
CA ILE A 71 -5.66 6.64 3.17
C ILE A 71 -6.51 7.91 2.95
N ALA A 72 -7.18 8.04 1.81
CA ALA A 72 -7.84 9.28 1.38
C ALA A 72 -9.02 9.71 2.28
N PRO A 73 -9.99 8.84 2.64
CA PRO A 73 -11.15 9.25 3.46
C PRO A 73 -10.81 9.46 4.94
N LYS A 74 -9.61 9.05 5.35
CA LYS A 74 -9.23 8.89 6.75
C LYS A 74 -8.04 9.76 7.15
N GLN A 75 -7.89 10.93 6.50
CA GLN A 75 -6.96 11.97 6.93
C GLN A 75 -7.11 12.32 8.43
N LEU A 76 -8.30 12.10 9.00
CA LEU A 76 -8.56 12.24 10.44
C LEU A 76 -7.64 11.37 11.31
N PHE A 77 -7.27 10.16 10.87
CA PHE A 77 -6.35 9.29 11.58
C PHE A 77 -4.87 9.61 11.27
N ILE A 78 -4.58 10.39 10.23
CA ILE A 78 -3.22 10.79 9.88
C ILE A 78 -3.15 12.32 9.76
N PRO A 79 -3.20 13.05 10.90
CA PRO A 79 -3.19 14.51 10.89
C PRO A 79 -1.99 15.08 10.13
N GLY A 80 -2.28 15.98 9.19
CA GLY A 80 -1.28 16.65 8.37
C GLY A 80 -0.63 15.75 7.33
N ILE A 81 -1.28 14.67 6.86
CA ILE A 81 -0.74 13.85 5.75
C ILE A 81 -0.41 14.68 4.50
N GLU A 82 -1.21 15.71 4.23
CA GLU A 82 -1.01 16.66 3.13
C GLU A 82 0.25 17.54 3.32
N GLN A 83 0.69 17.73 4.57
CA GLN A 83 1.88 18.51 4.92
C GLN A 83 3.18 17.70 4.78
N GLY A 84 3.08 16.44 4.34
CA GLY A 84 4.20 15.54 4.12
C GLY A 84 4.42 14.57 5.29
N LYS A 85 4.43 13.28 4.96
CA LYS A 85 4.70 12.18 5.89
C LYS A 85 5.67 11.19 5.29
N ARG A 86 6.33 10.42 6.14
CA ARG A 86 7.13 9.27 5.72
C ARG A 86 6.23 8.04 5.69
N ILE A 87 6.01 7.51 4.49
CA ILE A 87 5.13 6.38 4.24
C ILE A 87 6.00 5.22 3.76
N ILE A 88 5.74 4.00 4.25
CA ILE A 88 6.33 2.78 3.69
C ILE A 88 5.22 1.87 3.17
N ASP A 89 5.38 1.41 1.93
CA ASP A 89 4.56 0.37 1.31
C ASP A 89 5.32 -0.95 1.36
N ILE A 90 4.84 -1.89 2.19
CA ILE A 90 5.49 -3.17 2.47
C ILE A 90 4.93 -4.23 1.54
N GLY A 91 5.81 -4.85 0.75
CA GLY A 91 5.40 -5.80 -0.28
C GLY A 91 4.72 -5.09 -1.45
N THR A 92 5.28 -3.95 -1.88
CA THR A 92 4.70 -3.05 -2.87
C THR A 92 4.36 -3.73 -4.20
N GLY A 93 5.01 -4.85 -4.54
CA GLY A 93 4.69 -5.64 -5.70
C GLY A 93 4.91 -4.87 -7.00
N ALA A 94 3.82 -4.53 -7.69
CA ALA A 94 3.85 -3.72 -8.90
C ALA A 94 3.81 -2.20 -8.62
N GLY A 95 3.94 -1.80 -7.35
CA GLY A 95 3.88 -0.40 -6.90
C GLY A 95 2.58 -0.03 -6.20
N PHE A 96 1.81 -0.98 -5.67
CA PHE A 96 0.49 -0.70 -5.09
C PHE A 96 0.39 -1.18 -3.65
N PRO A 97 -0.08 -0.33 -2.71
CA PRO A 97 -0.71 0.99 -2.92
C PRO A 97 0.25 2.20 -3.02
N GLY A 98 1.56 2.00 -2.92
CA GLY A 98 2.51 3.08 -2.72
C GLY A 98 2.63 4.12 -3.84
N ILE A 99 2.60 3.72 -5.12
CA ILE A 99 2.66 4.66 -6.25
C ILE A 99 1.41 5.54 -6.30
N PRO A 100 0.16 5.01 -6.26
CA PRO A 100 -1.03 5.86 -6.14
C PRO A 100 -0.96 6.84 -4.97
N ILE A 101 -0.47 6.41 -3.81
CA ILE A 101 -0.29 7.27 -2.64
C ILE A 101 0.72 8.40 -2.94
N SER A 102 1.85 8.09 -3.59
CA SER A 102 2.86 9.09 -3.95
C SER A 102 2.33 10.15 -4.93
N LEU A 103 1.40 9.77 -5.82
CA LEU A 103 0.76 10.65 -6.78
C LEU A 103 -0.20 11.65 -6.13
N ILE A 104 -0.93 11.22 -5.09
CA ILE A 104 -1.90 12.08 -4.43
C ILE A 104 -1.32 12.91 -3.27
N PHE A 105 -0.19 12.48 -2.71
CA PHE A 105 0.53 13.20 -1.65
C PHE A 105 1.95 13.58 -2.09
N PRO A 106 2.11 14.57 -3.00
CA PRO A 106 3.42 14.96 -3.54
C PRO A 106 4.41 15.45 -2.46
N SER A 107 3.91 15.97 -1.34
CA SER A 107 4.72 16.40 -0.19
C SER A 107 5.25 15.24 0.68
N SER A 108 4.69 14.04 0.54
CA SER A 108 5.07 12.86 1.35
C SER A 108 6.26 12.12 0.74
N GLN A 109 7.09 11.52 1.60
CA GLN A 109 8.18 10.64 1.20
C GLN A 109 7.72 9.18 1.26
N VAL A 110 7.59 8.53 0.11
CA VAL A 110 7.10 7.15 0.01
C VAL A 110 8.29 6.19 -0.22
N THR A 111 8.41 5.18 0.63
CA THR A 111 9.38 4.09 0.47
C THR A 111 8.66 2.84 0.01
N LEU A 112 9.02 2.33 -1.16
CA LEU A 112 8.40 1.19 -1.82
C LEU A 112 9.25 -0.07 -1.58
N LEU A 113 8.87 -0.89 -0.61
CA LEU A 113 9.62 -2.05 -0.15
C LEU A 113 9.11 -3.34 -0.82
N ASP A 114 9.99 -4.06 -1.51
CA ASP A 114 9.73 -5.44 -1.96
C ASP A 114 11.01 -6.27 -1.87
N SER A 115 10.87 -7.58 -1.72
CA SER A 115 11.98 -8.53 -1.70
C SER A 115 12.45 -8.96 -3.10
N THR A 116 11.73 -8.57 -4.14
CA THR A 116 11.93 -9.04 -5.51
C THR A 116 12.66 -7.98 -6.35
N GLY A 117 13.96 -8.19 -6.59
CA GLY A 117 14.79 -7.22 -7.32
C GLY A 117 14.24 -6.80 -8.69
N LYS A 118 13.69 -7.75 -9.48
CA LYS A 118 13.08 -7.44 -10.78
C LYS A 118 11.86 -6.51 -10.67
N LYS A 119 11.05 -6.64 -9.62
CA LYS A 119 9.91 -5.75 -9.38
C LYS A 119 10.38 -4.35 -8.98
N ILE A 120 11.39 -4.28 -8.11
CA ILE A 120 12.03 -3.01 -7.71
C ILE A 120 12.60 -2.26 -8.92
N ALA A 121 13.37 -2.94 -9.78
CA ALA A 121 13.92 -2.32 -10.99
C ALA A 121 12.83 -1.81 -11.95
N PHE A 122 11.71 -2.53 -12.06
CA PHE A 122 10.57 -2.09 -12.84
C PHE A 122 9.88 -0.86 -12.22
N ILE A 123 9.70 -0.83 -10.89
CA ILE A 123 9.16 0.34 -10.17
C ILE A 123 10.07 1.55 -10.36
N GLU A 124 11.39 1.40 -10.28
CA GLU A 124 12.35 2.49 -10.53
C GLU A 124 12.15 3.11 -11.91
N THR A 125 11.87 2.29 -12.93
CA THR A 125 11.53 2.76 -14.28
C THR A 125 10.24 3.58 -14.27
N ILE A 126 9.21 3.15 -13.54
CA ILE A 126 7.96 3.91 -13.39
C ILE A 126 8.23 5.24 -12.70
N LEU A 127 8.95 5.24 -11.58
CA LEU A 127 9.24 6.47 -10.83
C LEU A 127 9.97 7.49 -11.69
N SER A 128 10.99 7.04 -12.44
CA SER A 128 11.72 7.89 -13.38
C SER A 128 10.83 8.41 -14.50
N THR A 129 9.93 7.59 -15.05
CA THR A 129 9.08 7.97 -16.18
C THR A 129 7.99 8.96 -15.77
N LEU A 130 7.42 8.78 -14.58
CA LEU A 130 6.39 9.66 -14.03
C LEU A 130 6.96 10.91 -13.32
N GLY A 131 8.29 10.98 -13.14
CA GLY A 131 8.95 12.09 -12.44
C GLY A 131 8.70 12.12 -10.93
N LEU A 132 8.48 10.96 -10.30
CA LEU A 132 8.11 10.82 -8.89
C LEU A 132 9.33 10.88 -7.97
N ASN A 133 9.82 12.09 -7.73
CA ASN A 133 10.97 12.36 -6.85
C ASN A 133 10.67 12.17 -5.35
N ASN A 134 9.38 12.09 -5.00
CA ASN A 134 8.91 11.91 -3.63
C ASN A 134 8.78 10.42 -3.24
N ALA A 135 9.08 9.49 -4.16
CA ALA A 135 9.08 8.06 -3.92
C ALA A 135 10.49 7.47 -4.14
N LYS A 136 10.83 6.43 -3.37
CA LYS A 136 12.07 5.66 -3.54
C LYS A 136 11.82 4.17 -3.32
N THR A 137 12.58 3.34 -3.99
CA THR A 137 12.55 1.88 -3.81
C THR A 137 13.45 1.44 -2.65
N LEU A 138 13.10 0.31 -2.06
CA LEU A 138 13.91 -0.41 -1.09
C LEU A 138 13.82 -1.90 -1.37
N LEU A 139 14.94 -2.52 -1.74
CA LEU A 139 15.03 -3.97 -1.93
C LEU A 139 15.33 -4.64 -0.58
N GLY A 140 14.42 -5.47 -0.09
CA GLY A 140 14.62 -6.19 1.17
C GLY A 140 13.40 -6.96 1.67
N ARG A 141 13.59 -7.75 2.72
CA ARG A 141 12.50 -8.41 3.46
C ARG A 141 12.04 -7.51 4.61
N ALA A 142 10.74 -7.50 4.90
CA ALA A 142 10.18 -6.67 5.97
C ALA A 142 10.80 -7.01 7.34
N GLU A 143 11.10 -8.29 7.57
CA GLU A 143 11.77 -8.78 8.76
C GLU A 143 13.17 -8.16 8.95
N GLU A 144 13.97 -8.11 7.89
CA GLU A 144 15.33 -7.55 7.94
C GLU A 144 15.28 -6.04 8.06
N VAL A 145 14.47 -5.38 7.23
CA VAL A 145 14.29 -3.93 7.21
C VAL A 145 13.75 -3.43 8.55
N GLY A 146 12.84 -4.17 9.19
CA GLY A 146 12.30 -3.86 10.52
C GLY A 146 13.33 -3.93 11.66
N GLN A 147 14.48 -4.57 11.43
CA GLN A 147 15.59 -4.63 12.38
C GLN A 147 16.67 -3.55 12.10
N GLN A 148 16.64 -2.89 10.95
CA GLN A 148 17.61 -1.85 10.61
C GLN A 148 17.29 -0.54 11.34
N TYR A 149 18.27 0.02 12.05
CA TYR A 149 18.12 1.26 12.82
C TYR A 149 17.52 2.43 12.01
N GLN A 150 17.91 2.56 10.73
CA GLN A 150 17.44 3.63 9.84
C GLN A 150 15.96 3.53 9.43
N HIS A 151 15.31 2.39 9.65
CA HIS A 151 13.92 2.12 9.23
C HIS A 151 13.01 1.75 10.40
N ARG A 152 13.56 1.19 11.47
CA ARG A 152 12.82 0.81 12.66
C ARG A 152 12.20 2.06 13.32
N GLN A 153 10.89 2.00 13.58
CA GLN A 153 10.12 3.07 14.23
C GLN A 153 10.29 4.45 13.57
N TYR A 154 10.47 4.48 12.26
CA TYR A 154 10.80 5.69 11.49
C TYR A 154 9.60 6.31 10.78
N TYR A 155 8.69 5.47 10.28
CA TYR A 155 7.62 5.88 9.37
C TYR A 155 6.41 6.40 10.14
N ASP A 156 5.77 7.44 9.59
CA ASP A 156 4.48 7.95 10.08
C ASP A 156 3.35 6.98 9.72
N VAL A 157 3.44 6.38 8.54
CA VAL A 157 2.44 5.45 8.01
C VAL A 157 3.12 4.23 7.39
N ALA A 158 2.62 3.04 7.71
CA ALA A 158 2.93 1.83 6.94
C ALA A 158 1.66 1.33 6.25
N VAL A 159 1.76 0.97 4.98
CA VAL A 159 0.67 0.35 4.23
C VAL A 159 1.10 -1.03 3.76
N ILE A 160 0.17 -1.99 3.79
CA ILE A 160 0.46 -3.37 3.39
C ILE A 160 -0.79 -4.01 2.78
N ARG A 161 -0.66 -4.50 1.55
CA ARG A 161 -1.75 -5.13 0.79
C ARG A 161 -1.31 -6.49 0.27
N ALA A 162 -2.13 -7.51 0.56
CA ALA A 162 -2.01 -8.86 0.00
C ALA A 162 -0.64 -9.57 0.22
N VAL A 163 -0.05 -9.46 1.42
CA VAL A 163 1.27 -10.08 1.73
C VAL A 163 1.17 -11.42 2.46
N SER A 164 0.38 -11.52 3.53
CA SER A 164 0.27 -12.73 4.36
C SER A 164 -1.02 -12.73 5.19
N ASN A 165 -1.14 -13.59 6.20
CA ASN A 165 -2.15 -13.49 7.25
C ASN A 165 -2.00 -12.15 8.02
N VAL A 166 -3.05 -11.76 8.74
CA VAL A 166 -3.15 -10.42 9.31
C VAL A 166 -2.16 -10.17 10.46
N SER A 167 -1.88 -11.17 11.30
CA SER A 167 -0.91 -11.05 12.40
C SER A 167 0.52 -10.91 11.89
N VAL A 168 0.87 -11.60 10.80
CA VAL A 168 2.15 -11.40 10.09
C VAL A 168 2.23 -10.00 9.48
N CYS A 169 1.15 -9.51 8.87
CA CYS A 169 1.11 -8.14 8.36
C CYS A 169 1.30 -7.10 9.48
N ALA A 170 0.77 -7.35 10.69
CA ALA A 170 1.03 -6.53 11.86
C ALA A 170 2.51 -6.60 12.27
N GLU A 171 3.12 -7.78 12.31
CA GLU A 171 4.55 -7.96 12.64
C GLU A 171 5.48 -7.32 11.61
N TYR A 172 5.09 -7.28 10.33
CA TYR A 172 5.86 -6.60 9.29
C TYR A 172 5.74 -5.08 9.38
N SER A 173 4.59 -4.55 9.77
CA SER A 173 4.31 -3.12 9.72
C SER A 173 4.64 -2.38 11.02
N LEU A 174 4.17 -2.88 12.17
CA LEU A 174 4.29 -2.16 13.45
C LEU A 174 5.75 -1.84 13.83
N PRO A 175 6.77 -2.72 13.69
CA PRO A 175 8.14 -2.37 14.02
C PRO A 175 8.71 -1.18 13.22
N LEU A 176 8.21 -0.93 12.02
CA LEU A 176 8.63 0.18 11.14
C LEU A 176 7.92 1.50 11.48
N VAL A 177 6.75 1.44 12.12
CA VAL A 177 5.95 2.62 12.46
C VAL A 177 6.43 3.26 13.76
N ARG A 178 6.60 4.59 13.74
CA ARG A 178 6.95 5.39 14.93
C ARG A 178 5.80 5.45 15.92
N LYS A 179 6.08 5.73 17.20
CA LYS A 179 5.00 5.97 18.18
C LYS A 179 4.08 7.11 17.72
N GLY A 180 2.77 6.89 17.80
CA GLY A 180 1.70 7.74 17.28
C GLY A 180 1.41 7.55 15.78
N GLY A 181 2.26 6.84 15.03
CA GLY A 181 2.04 6.52 13.62
C GLY A 181 0.99 5.42 13.42
N LEU A 182 0.62 5.18 12.16
CA LEU A 182 -0.48 4.30 11.77
C LEU A 182 0.01 3.20 10.81
N ALA A 183 -0.38 1.96 11.03
CA ALA A 183 -0.31 0.93 10.00
C ALA A 183 -1.71 0.70 9.41
N VAL A 184 -1.79 0.59 8.08
CA VAL A 184 -3.02 0.29 7.35
C VAL A 184 -2.85 -1.03 6.61
N ILE A 185 -3.62 -2.03 7.02
CA ILE A 185 -3.63 -3.36 6.40
C ILE A 185 -4.88 -3.48 5.54
N TYR A 186 -4.71 -3.85 4.27
CA TYR A 186 -5.80 -4.05 3.31
C TYR A 186 -6.16 -5.54 3.26
N ARG A 187 -7.45 -5.86 3.44
CA ARG A 187 -7.98 -7.23 3.41
C ARG A 187 -9.23 -7.38 2.54
N GLY A 188 -9.42 -8.57 1.99
CA GLY A 188 -10.59 -8.91 1.17
C GLY A 188 -11.69 -9.62 1.93
N THR A 189 -11.30 -10.46 2.89
CA THR A 189 -12.20 -11.17 3.79
C THR A 189 -11.76 -10.88 5.21
N TRP A 190 -12.73 -10.87 6.12
CA TRP A 190 -12.48 -10.69 7.54
C TRP A 190 -13.32 -11.68 8.33
N THR A 191 -12.69 -12.33 9.31
CA THR A 191 -13.32 -13.37 10.12
C THR A 191 -13.04 -13.14 11.60
N GLN A 192 -13.85 -13.74 12.47
CA GLN A 192 -13.65 -13.66 13.92
C GLN A 192 -12.28 -14.22 14.35
N ALA A 193 -11.82 -15.31 13.73
CA ALA A 193 -10.51 -15.88 14.00
C ALA A 193 -9.35 -14.95 13.59
N GLU A 194 -9.50 -14.22 12.47
CA GLU A 194 -8.52 -13.18 12.10
C GLU A 194 -8.54 -12.00 13.08
N ASN A 195 -9.70 -11.65 13.63
CA ASN A 195 -9.82 -10.60 14.64
C ASN A 195 -9.06 -10.96 15.92
N GLU A 196 -9.30 -12.14 16.47
CA GLU A 196 -8.63 -12.62 17.69
C GLU A 196 -7.10 -12.73 17.50
N SER A 197 -6.67 -13.27 16.36
CA SER A 197 -5.23 -13.34 16.04
C SER A 197 -4.60 -11.95 15.88
N LEU A 198 -5.32 -11.00 15.31
CA LEU A 198 -4.83 -9.63 15.17
C LEU A 198 -4.70 -8.94 16.53
N GLU A 199 -5.71 -9.03 17.40
CA GLU A 199 -5.71 -8.43 18.74
C GLU A 199 -4.48 -8.89 19.54
N ALA A 200 -4.24 -10.19 19.58
CA ALA A 200 -3.10 -10.78 20.28
C ALA A 200 -1.75 -10.31 19.70
N ALA A 201 -1.63 -10.22 18.38
CA ALA A 201 -0.40 -9.78 17.72
C ALA A 201 -0.13 -8.29 17.94
N VAL A 202 -1.17 -7.45 17.80
CA VAL A 202 -1.06 -5.99 17.90
C VAL A 202 -0.63 -5.57 19.30
N GLU A 203 -1.15 -6.21 20.34
CA GLU A 203 -0.74 -5.96 21.73
C GLU A 203 0.76 -6.25 21.93
N GLN A 204 1.23 -7.42 21.48
CA GLN A 204 2.65 -7.82 21.61
C GLN A 204 3.60 -6.92 20.81
N LEU A 205 3.10 -6.31 19.73
CA LEU A 205 3.89 -5.45 18.84
C LEU A 205 3.84 -3.96 19.24
N GLY A 206 3.15 -3.63 20.33
CA GLY A 206 3.05 -2.27 20.87
C GLY A 206 2.03 -1.37 20.16
N GLY A 207 1.06 -1.97 19.48
CA GLY A 207 -0.03 -1.26 18.81
C GLY A 207 -1.37 -1.40 19.54
N VAL A 208 -2.39 -0.74 19.00
CA VAL A 208 -3.81 -0.98 19.27
C VAL A 208 -4.58 -0.95 17.96
N ILE A 209 -5.67 -1.71 17.88
CA ILE A 209 -6.61 -1.62 16.75
C ILE A 209 -7.44 -0.34 16.96
N GLU A 210 -7.26 0.64 16.08
CA GLU A 210 -8.00 1.91 16.12
C GLU A 210 -9.34 1.80 15.40
N LEU A 211 -9.36 1.09 14.27
CA LEU A 211 -10.57 0.83 13.51
C LEU A 211 -10.38 -0.41 12.62
N ILE A 212 -11.41 -1.23 12.51
CA ILE A 212 -11.56 -2.19 11.42
C ILE A 212 -12.76 -1.71 10.61
N GLU A 213 -12.50 -1.29 9.38
CA GLU A 213 -13.52 -0.72 8.52
C GLU A 213 -13.86 -1.68 7.39
N GLU A 214 -15.10 -2.15 7.35
CA GLU A 214 -15.67 -2.84 6.19
C GLU A 214 -16.24 -1.84 5.18
N PHE A 215 -16.05 -2.12 3.90
CA PHE A 215 -16.65 -1.37 2.80
C PHE A 215 -16.80 -2.22 1.55
N SER A 216 -17.66 -1.78 0.63
CA SER A 216 -17.77 -2.35 -0.71
C SER A 216 -17.03 -1.49 -1.73
N THR A 217 -16.36 -2.13 -2.68
CA THR A 217 -15.76 -1.44 -3.82
C THR A 217 -16.83 -0.87 -4.75
N PRO A 218 -16.59 0.27 -5.42
CA PRO A 218 -17.65 1.05 -6.07
C PRO A 218 -18.23 0.46 -7.37
N LEU A 219 -17.49 -0.41 -8.06
CA LEU A 219 -17.92 -0.99 -9.34
C LEU A 219 -18.38 -2.44 -9.14
N SER A 220 -17.50 -3.29 -8.61
CA SER A 220 -17.78 -4.71 -8.43
C SER A 220 -18.56 -5.04 -7.14
N ASN A 221 -18.78 -4.07 -6.26
CA ASN A 221 -19.41 -4.27 -4.94
C ASN A 221 -18.72 -5.37 -4.10
N SER A 222 -17.42 -5.56 -4.32
CA SER A 222 -16.64 -6.53 -3.57
C SER A 222 -16.43 -6.05 -2.15
N ILE A 223 -16.65 -6.91 -1.15
CA ILE A 223 -16.36 -6.58 0.25
C ILE A 223 -14.84 -6.48 0.45
N ARG A 224 -14.41 -5.47 1.19
CA ARG A 224 -13.03 -5.19 1.58
C ARG A 224 -13.01 -4.68 3.01
N HIS A 225 -11.84 -4.80 3.62
CA HIS A 225 -11.55 -4.29 4.94
C HIS A 225 -10.26 -3.48 4.94
N CYS A 226 -10.26 -2.36 5.65
CA CYS A 226 -9.05 -1.65 6.03
C CYS A 226 -8.92 -1.69 7.55
N LEU A 227 -7.76 -2.15 8.01
CA LEU A 227 -7.46 -2.27 9.43
C LEU A 227 -6.41 -1.23 9.80
N TYR A 228 -6.79 -0.36 10.72
CA TYR A 228 -6.01 0.78 11.16
C TYR A 228 -5.41 0.47 12.52
N LEU A 229 -4.09 0.32 12.58
CA LEU A 229 -3.36 -0.06 13.79
C LEU A 229 -2.51 1.12 14.26
N ARG A 230 -2.86 1.71 15.41
CA ARG A 230 -2.11 2.82 15.99
C ARG A 230 -0.92 2.28 16.78
N LYS A 231 0.27 2.83 16.54
CA LYS A 231 1.44 2.52 17.36
C LYS A 231 1.43 3.31 18.67
N VAL A 232 1.34 2.64 19.83
CA VAL A 232 1.20 3.29 21.14
C VAL A 232 2.44 3.16 22.04
N THR A 233 3.20 2.08 21.88
CA THR A 233 4.46 1.82 22.62
C THR A 233 5.51 1.28 21.66
N ASN A 234 6.77 1.21 22.08
CA ASN A 234 7.84 0.70 21.22
C ASN A 234 7.70 -0.81 21.05
N THR A 235 7.85 -1.30 19.82
CA THR A 235 7.88 -2.74 19.54
C THR A 235 9.12 -3.38 20.17
N PRO A 236 9.00 -4.49 20.92
CA PRO A 236 10.13 -5.21 21.49
C PRO A 236 11.19 -5.57 20.43
N ILE A 237 12.46 -5.60 20.84
CA ILE A 237 13.60 -5.85 19.92
C ILE A 237 13.55 -7.24 19.27
N SER A 238 12.88 -8.20 19.91
CA SER A 238 12.64 -9.55 19.40
C SER A 238 11.76 -9.58 18.15
N PHE A 239 11.06 -8.49 17.84
CA PHE A 239 10.21 -8.34 16.66
C PHE A 239 10.74 -7.25 15.70
N PRO A 240 10.63 -7.44 14.37
CA PRO A 240 10.12 -8.65 13.74
C PRO A 240 11.08 -9.83 13.92
N ARG A 241 10.53 -11.05 13.97
CA ARG A 241 11.32 -12.28 14.04
C ARG A 241 12.04 -12.51 12.72
N GLY A 242 12.99 -13.46 12.71
CA GLY A 242 13.81 -13.77 11.53
C GLY A 242 12.99 -14.11 10.28
N VAL A 243 13.58 -13.89 9.10
CA VAL A 243 12.91 -14.06 7.79
C VAL A 243 12.16 -15.39 7.71
N GLY A 244 10.87 -15.31 7.37
CA GLY A 244 10.01 -16.49 7.22
C GLY A 244 9.41 -17.04 8.52
N ILE A 245 9.96 -16.74 9.69
CA ILE A 245 9.39 -17.15 10.99
C ILE A 245 7.96 -16.63 11.17
N PRO A 246 7.65 -15.35 10.87
CA PRO A 246 6.28 -14.85 11.01
C PRO A 246 5.26 -15.70 10.23
N ASN A 247 5.59 -16.09 8.99
CA ASN A 247 4.71 -16.91 8.17
C ASN A 247 4.58 -18.35 8.68
N GLN A 248 5.67 -18.95 9.15
CA GLN A 248 5.67 -20.34 9.64
C GLN A 248 4.98 -20.48 10.99
N LYS A 249 5.15 -19.48 11.86
CA LYS A 249 4.61 -19.45 13.23
C LYS A 249 4.09 -18.04 13.51
N PRO A 250 2.88 -17.70 13.05
CA PRO A 250 2.23 -16.44 13.39
C PRO A 250 2.15 -16.27 14.91
N ILE A 251 2.13 -15.02 15.36
CA ILE A 251 1.98 -14.67 16.78
C ILE A 251 0.62 -15.16 17.28
#